data_AF-A0A420DXX4-F1
#
_entry.id   AF-A0A420DXX4-F1
#
_cell.length_a   1.000
_cell.length_b   1.000
_cell.length_c   1.000
_cell.angle_alpha   90.00
_cell.angle_beta   90.00
_cell.angle_gamma   90.00
#
_symmetry.space_group_name_H-M   'P 1'
#
loop_
_entity.id
_entity.type
_entity.pdbx_description
1 polymer ?
#
loop_
_entity_poly.entity_id
_entity_poly.type
_entity_poly.pdbx_seq_one_letter_code
_entity_poly.pdbx_strand_id
1 'polypeptide(L)'
;MNNSQKKKIIENAKNFFRDQIVQNHINGACDRASRLSEYNINPFLYKYLANFLTGNDDPESIAKALVLPRILGTSINTSFGMKIQSLISSLFEGLGSTTQGIDIEFVDAIDNRKKYCQLKAGPNTINKDDITTIINHFDGVRNLARTNNLNVGINDMIVGVVYGEANDLSSHYKKIENAYPVIVGQDFWHRLTGQKNFYFELIDAVGEVALEVDATKVVAKTIEKLAREIDAKFE
;
A
#
# COMPACT_ATOMS: atom_id res chain seq x y z
N MET A 1 17.07 -10.94 -14.02
CA MET A 1 17.76 -9.89 -13.21
C MET A 1 19.06 -10.43 -12.63
N ASN A 2 20.16 -9.68 -12.70
CA ASN A 2 21.44 -10.07 -12.09
C ASN A 2 21.56 -9.57 -10.62
N ASN A 3 22.55 -10.10 -9.88
CA ASN A 3 22.72 -9.80 -8.45
C ASN A 3 23.03 -8.31 -8.16
N SER A 4 23.73 -7.62 -9.06
CA SER A 4 24.05 -6.20 -8.89
C SER A 4 22.80 -5.32 -9.03
N GLN A 5 21.99 -5.58 -10.06
CA GLN A 5 20.69 -4.94 -10.27
C GLN A 5 19.77 -5.19 -9.08
N LYS A 6 19.70 -6.42 -8.60
CA LYS A 6 18.89 -6.79 -7.43
C LYS A 6 19.27 -5.97 -6.20
N LYS A 7 20.56 -5.90 -5.87
CA LYS A 7 21.05 -5.09 -4.74
C LYS A 7 20.69 -3.62 -4.91
N LYS A 8 20.87 -3.04 -6.11
CA LYS A 8 20.46 -1.65 -6.39
C LYS A 8 18.97 -1.44 -6.14
N ILE A 9 18.12 -2.37 -6.58
CA ILE A 9 16.67 -2.28 -6.40
C ILE A 9 16.29 -2.37 -4.91
N ILE A 10 16.91 -3.29 -4.16
CA ILE A 10 16.67 -3.40 -2.71
C ILE A 10 17.10 -2.13 -1.97
N GLU A 11 18.24 -1.55 -2.31
CA GLU A 11 18.68 -0.27 -1.72
C GLU A 11 17.75 0.89 -2.12
N ASN A 12 17.28 0.93 -3.36
CA ASN A 12 16.26 1.89 -3.79
C ASN A 12 14.95 1.73 -2.99
N ALA A 13 14.56 0.49 -2.68
CA ALA A 13 13.41 0.22 -1.82
C ALA A 13 13.63 0.81 -0.44
N LYS A 14 14.76 0.51 0.21
CA LYS A 14 15.08 1.03 1.55
C LYS A 14 15.02 2.56 1.59
N ASN A 15 15.65 3.21 0.61
CA ASN A 15 15.64 4.67 0.49
C ASN A 15 14.22 5.21 0.30
N PHE A 16 13.43 4.60 -0.58
CA PHE A 16 12.04 4.99 -0.78
C PHE A 16 11.22 4.85 0.52
N PHE A 17 11.32 3.72 1.22
CA PHE A 17 10.59 3.52 2.47
C PHE A 17 10.99 4.53 3.53
N ARG A 18 12.29 4.79 3.68
CA ARG A 18 12.82 5.79 4.60
C ARG A 18 12.27 7.19 4.29
N ASP A 19 12.40 7.63 3.05
CA ASP A 19 12.14 9.03 2.69
C ASP A 19 10.66 9.31 2.43
N GLN A 20 9.92 8.32 1.92
CA GLN A 20 8.56 8.52 1.43
C GLN A 20 7.50 7.92 2.35
N ILE A 21 7.80 6.86 3.10
CA ILE A 21 6.82 6.20 3.96
C ILE A 21 7.03 6.63 5.41
N VAL A 22 8.22 6.38 5.95
CA VAL A 22 8.57 6.66 7.35
C VAL A 22 8.49 8.15 7.65
N GLN A 23 9.14 9.01 6.85
CA GLN A 23 9.09 10.46 7.09
C GLN A 23 7.67 11.02 7.00
N ASN A 24 6.86 10.56 6.05
CA ASN A 24 5.46 10.99 5.94
C ASN A 24 4.61 10.51 7.12
N HIS A 25 4.89 9.31 7.63
CA HIS A 25 4.20 8.76 8.78
C HIS A 25 4.54 9.53 10.06
N ILE A 26 5.81 9.85 10.28
CA ILE A 26 6.27 10.63 11.45
C ILE A 26 5.78 12.08 11.34
N ASN A 27 6.13 12.78 10.26
CA ASN A 27 5.91 14.23 10.17
C ASN A 27 4.47 14.59 9.82
N GLY A 28 3.75 13.70 9.12
CA GLY A 28 2.39 13.95 8.66
C GLY A 28 1.34 13.22 9.49
N ALA A 29 1.44 11.89 9.63
CA ALA A 29 0.40 11.12 10.31
C ALA A 29 0.42 11.33 11.83
N CYS A 30 1.60 11.30 12.46
CA CYS A 30 1.70 11.50 13.90
C CYS A 30 1.39 12.94 14.32
N ASP A 31 1.70 13.94 13.50
CA ASP A 31 1.31 15.32 13.77
C ASP A 31 -0.21 15.52 13.67
N ARG A 32 -0.88 14.99 12.63
CA ARG A 32 -2.36 15.03 12.56
C ARG A 32 -3.01 14.26 13.71
N ALA A 33 -2.47 13.08 14.05
CA ALA A 33 -2.97 12.30 15.19
C ALA A 33 -2.77 13.01 16.54
N SER A 34 -1.93 14.04 16.61
CA SER A 34 -1.74 14.81 17.84
C SER A 34 -2.79 15.90 18.08
N ARG A 35 -3.75 16.09 17.16
CA ARG A 35 -4.73 17.18 17.18
C ARG A 35 -6.14 16.62 17.34
N LEU A 36 -6.88 17.12 18.32
CA LEU A 36 -8.24 16.67 18.62
C LEU A 36 -9.23 16.98 17.48
N SER A 37 -8.99 18.08 16.75
CA SER A 37 -9.79 18.49 15.58
C SER A 37 -9.79 17.46 14.43
N GLU A 38 -8.79 16.58 14.41
CA GLU A 38 -8.65 15.55 13.39
C GLU A 38 -9.50 14.31 13.69
N TYR A 39 -10.22 14.27 14.83
CA TYR A 39 -11.01 13.14 15.27
C TYR A 39 -12.51 13.46 15.29
N ASN A 40 -13.30 12.60 14.66
CA ASN A 40 -14.75 12.55 14.89
C ASN A 40 -15.04 11.58 16.05
N ILE A 41 -14.93 12.07 17.28
CA ILE A 41 -15.04 11.25 18.49
C ILE A 41 -16.49 10.83 18.70
N ASN A 42 -16.73 9.52 18.83
CA ASN A 42 -18.02 9.01 19.25
C ASN A 42 -18.18 9.19 20.78
N PRO A 43 -19.10 10.06 21.26
CA PRO A 43 -19.26 10.37 22.67
C PRO A 43 -19.67 9.17 23.53
N PHE A 44 -20.28 8.14 22.93
CA PHE A 44 -20.70 6.92 23.63
C PHE A 44 -19.56 5.92 23.83
N LEU A 45 -18.47 6.03 23.08
CA LEU A 45 -17.46 4.98 23.00
C LEU A 45 -16.08 5.40 23.52
N TYR A 46 -15.70 6.68 23.48
CA TYR A 46 -14.31 7.06 23.75
C TYR A 46 -13.83 6.68 25.17
N LYS A 47 -14.66 6.88 26.20
CA LYS A 47 -14.35 6.45 27.57
C LYS A 47 -14.29 4.94 27.73
N TYR A 48 -15.18 4.24 27.03
CA TYR A 48 -15.20 2.78 27.02
C TYR A 48 -13.92 2.22 26.38
N LEU A 49 -13.51 2.76 25.23
CA LEU A 49 -12.30 2.35 24.52
C LEU A 49 -11.03 2.66 25.34
N ALA A 50 -11.00 3.80 26.03
CA ALA A 50 -9.91 4.14 26.96
C ALA A 50 -9.82 3.11 28.10
N ASN A 51 -10.94 2.88 28.81
CA ASN A 51 -10.99 1.90 29.90
C ASN A 51 -10.65 0.49 29.43
N PHE A 52 -11.10 0.10 28.24
CA PHE A 52 -10.79 -1.20 27.66
C PHE A 52 -9.30 -1.37 27.37
N LEU A 53 -8.61 -0.30 26.97
CA LEU A 53 -7.19 -0.32 26.61
C LEU A 53 -6.26 -0.24 27.84
N THR A 54 -6.56 0.64 28.80
CA THR A 54 -5.64 0.99 29.89
C THR A 54 -6.21 0.78 31.29
N GLY A 55 -7.51 0.49 31.42
CA GLY A 55 -8.20 0.35 32.70
C GLY A 55 -8.70 1.66 33.32
N ASN A 56 -8.58 2.80 32.64
CA ASN A 56 -9.13 4.09 33.08
C ASN A 56 -9.54 4.98 31.88
N ASP A 57 -10.18 6.14 32.14
CA ASP A 57 -10.52 7.16 31.13
C ASP A 57 -9.80 8.50 31.34
N ASP A 58 -8.59 8.49 31.88
CA ASP A 58 -7.78 9.70 31.96
C ASP A 58 -7.46 10.26 30.55
N PRO A 59 -7.13 11.57 30.42
CA PRO A 59 -6.87 12.18 29.13
C PRO A 59 -5.79 11.45 28.31
N GLU A 60 -4.77 10.88 28.96
CA GLU A 60 -3.72 10.10 28.32
C GLU A 60 -4.25 8.78 27.74
N SER A 61 -5.15 8.11 28.45
CA SER A 61 -5.77 6.84 28.05
C SER A 61 -6.75 7.04 26.90
N ILE A 62 -7.53 8.11 26.94
CA ILE A 62 -8.36 8.51 25.79
C ILE A 62 -7.45 8.84 24.58
N ALA A 63 -6.36 9.57 24.80
CA ALA A 63 -5.41 9.87 23.73
C ALA A 63 -4.80 8.59 23.13
N LYS A 64 -4.38 7.62 23.95
CA LYS A 64 -3.86 6.31 23.50
C LYS A 64 -4.89 5.57 22.65
N ALA A 65 -6.14 5.50 23.11
CA ALA A 65 -7.23 4.83 22.41
C ALA A 65 -7.55 5.47 21.04
N LEU A 66 -7.28 6.76 20.86
CA LEU A 66 -7.47 7.47 19.59
C LEU A 66 -6.24 7.43 18.67
N VAL A 67 -5.04 7.60 19.24
CA VAL A 67 -3.78 7.71 18.48
C VAL A 67 -3.36 6.36 17.91
N LEU A 68 -3.30 5.32 18.74
CA LEU A 68 -2.71 4.04 18.35
C LEU A 68 -3.42 3.41 17.14
N PRO A 69 -4.78 3.28 17.11
CA PRO A 69 -5.45 2.71 15.94
C PRO A 69 -5.25 3.54 14.67
N ARG A 70 -5.11 4.86 14.81
CA ARG A 70 -4.93 5.77 13.68
C ARG A 70 -3.54 5.68 13.07
N ILE A 71 -2.49 5.71 13.88
CA ILE A 71 -1.11 5.72 13.39
C ILE A 71 -0.63 4.32 13.01
N LEU A 72 -1.03 3.28 13.76
CA LEU A 72 -0.61 1.89 13.51
C LEU A 72 -1.51 1.15 12.51
N GLY A 73 -2.66 1.73 12.17
CA GLY A 73 -3.62 1.17 11.22
C GLY A 73 -3.80 2.05 9.99
N THR A 74 -4.85 2.87 10.01
CA THR A 74 -5.39 3.51 8.80
C THR A 74 -4.41 4.46 8.12
N SER A 75 -3.62 5.22 8.88
CA SER A 75 -2.73 6.25 8.30
C SER A 75 -1.58 5.64 7.52
N ILE A 76 -0.92 4.62 8.07
CA ILE A 76 0.22 3.97 7.41
C ILE A 76 -0.24 3.15 6.19
N ASN A 77 -1.34 2.40 6.32
CA ASN A 77 -1.91 1.61 5.22
C ASN A 77 -2.34 2.48 4.04
N THR A 78 -2.98 3.62 4.31
CA THR A 78 -3.38 4.57 3.27
C THR A 78 -2.15 5.20 2.61
N SER A 79 -1.16 5.65 3.40
CA SER A 79 0.07 6.24 2.86
C SER A 79 0.84 5.25 1.97
N PHE A 80 0.94 3.99 2.40
CA PHE A 80 1.59 2.95 1.62
C PHE A 80 0.82 2.68 0.32
N GLY A 81 -0.50 2.48 0.40
CA GLY A 81 -1.34 2.22 -0.77
C GLY A 81 -1.27 3.30 -1.85
N MET A 82 -1.31 4.58 -1.45
CA MET A 82 -1.19 5.71 -2.39
C MET A 82 0.18 5.79 -3.06
N LYS A 83 1.22 5.22 -2.45
CA LYS A 83 2.60 5.30 -2.94
C LYS A 83 3.08 4.06 -3.68
N ILE A 84 2.22 3.06 -3.90
CA ILE A 84 2.58 1.82 -4.59
C ILE A 84 3.11 2.06 -6.01
N GLN A 85 2.43 2.89 -6.80
CA GLN A 85 2.88 3.17 -8.17
C GLN A 85 4.24 3.89 -8.17
N SER A 86 4.42 4.84 -7.26
CA SER A 86 5.70 5.53 -7.06
C SER A 86 6.80 4.60 -6.57
N LEU A 87 6.48 3.62 -5.71
CA LEU A 87 7.41 2.58 -5.27
C LEU A 87 7.88 1.78 -6.47
N ILE A 88 6.97 1.19 -7.26
CA ILE A 88 7.37 0.41 -8.44
C ILE A 88 8.22 1.24 -9.40
N SER A 89 7.88 2.52 -9.58
CA SER A 89 8.64 3.43 -10.45
C SER A 89 10.04 3.77 -9.90
N SER A 90 10.23 3.81 -8.58
CA SER A 90 11.54 4.03 -7.96
C SER A 90 12.41 2.76 -7.95
N LEU A 91 11.76 1.59 -7.93
CA LEU A 91 12.44 0.30 -8.02
C LEU A 91 12.88 0.01 -9.45
N PHE A 92 12.03 0.28 -10.43
CA PHE A 92 12.26 -0.05 -11.83
C PHE A 92 12.06 1.18 -12.71
N GLU A 93 13.16 1.69 -13.25
CA GLU A 93 13.15 2.82 -14.18
C GLU A 93 12.40 2.43 -15.47
N GLY A 94 11.47 3.29 -15.90
CA GLY A 94 10.81 3.17 -17.22
C GLY A 94 9.65 2.18 -17.31
N LEU A 95 9.12 1.66 -16.19
CA LEU A 95 7.94 0.79 -16.22
C LEU A 95 6.61 1.56 -16.32
N GLY A 96 6.60 2.87 -16.09
CA GLY A 96 5.37 3.66 -16.16
C GLY A 96 4.73 3.58 -17.54
N SER A 97 3.42 3.33 -17.55
CA SER A 97 2.63 3.25 -18.78
C SER A 97 2.10 4.62 -19.21
N THR A 98 2.07 4.87 -20.52
CA THR A 98 1.34 6.00 -21.12
C THR A 98 -0.08 5.61 -21.57
N THR A 99 -0.40 4.32 -21.51
CA THR A 99 -1.70 3.76 -21.87
C THR A 99 -2.72 4.06 -20.78
N GLN A 100 -3.85 4.67 -21.15
CA GLN A 100 -4.91 5.02 -20.20
C GLN A 100 -5.43 3.77 -19.46
N GLY A 101 -5.47 3.86 -18.13
CA GLY A 101 -5.96 2.79 -17.27
C GLY A 101 -4.94 1.69 -16.96
N ILE A 102 -3.73 1.80 -17.49
CA ILE A 102 -2.60 0.91 -17.19
C ILE A 102 -1.59 1.71 -16.37
N ASP A 103 -1.12 1.15 -15.26
CA ASP A 103 -0.15 1.82 -14.38
C ASP A 103 1.28 1.54 -14.81
N ILE A 104 1.57 0.27 -15.16
CA ILE A 104 2.89 -0.15 -15.61
C ILE A 104 2.84 -1.10 -16.81
N GLU A 105 3.88 -1.06 -17.63
CA GLU A 105 4.14 -2.02 -18.70
C GLU A 105 5.50 -2.68 -18.49
N PHE A 106 5.57 -4.01 -18.54
CA PHE A 106 6.82 -4.75 -18.36
C PHE A 106 6.86 -6.02 -19.19
N VAL A 107 8.04 -6.60 -19.40
CA VAL A 107 8.18 -7.94 -19.99
C VAL A 107 8.20 -8.96 -18.86
N ASP A 108 7.23 -9.87 -18.85
CA ASP A 108 7.14 -10.92 -17.84
C ASP A 108 8.37 -11.84 -17.94
N ALA A 109 9.07 -12.03 -16.83
CA ALA A 109 10.30 -12.81 -16.78
C ALA A 109 10.06 -14.32 -16.97
N ILE A 110 8.81 -14.79 -16.87
CA ILE A 110 8.44 -16.21 -16.98
C ILE A 110 8.00 -16.55 -18.40
N ASP A 111 7.11 -15.77 -18.98
CA ASP A 111 6.55 -16.05 -20.33
C ASP A 111 7.13 -15.17 -21.45
N ASN A 112 7.98 -14.20 -21.11
CA ASN A 112 8.66 -13.28 -22.02
C ASN A 112 7.70 -12.46 -22.91
N ARG A 113 6.45 -12.25 -22.46
CA ARG A 113 5.48 -11.38 -23.14
C ARG A 113 5.37 -10.03 -22.44
N LYS A 114 5.06 -9.00 -23.23
CA LYS A 114 4.76 -7.68 -22.70
C LYS A 114 3.42 -7.73 -21.95
N LYS A 115 3.41 -7.26 -20.72
CA LYS A 115 2.23 -7.15 -19.83
C LYS A 115 1.85 -5.69 -19.65
N TYR A 116 0.54 -5.46 -19.63
CA TYR A 116 -0.10 -4.20 -19.30
C TYR A 116 -0.79 -4.40 -17.96
N CYS A 117 -0.24 -3.78 -16.93
CA CYS A 117 -0.60 -4.06 -15.57
C CYS A 117 -1.27 -2.86 -14.92
N GLN A 118 -2.44 -3.11 -14.34
CA GLN A 118 -3.03 -2.19 -13.37
C GLN A 118 -2.65 -2.64 -11.96
N LEU A 119 -2.04 -1.74 -11.19
CA LEU A 119 -1.51 -2.01 -9.87
C LEU A 119 -2.56 -1.74 -8.80
N LYS A 120 -2.60 -2.62 -7.80
CA LYS A 120 -3.35 -2.43 -6.57
C LYS A 120 -2.48 -2.83 -5.38
N ALA A 121 -2.65 -2.12 -4.27
CA ALA A 121 -1.76 -2.34 -3.13
C ALA A 121 -1.95 -3.74 -2.52
N GLY A 122 -3.20 -4.15 -2.28
CA GLY A 122 -3.48 -5.37 -1.53
C GLY A 122 -4.80 -6.06 -1.90
N PRO A 123 -5.12 -7.17 -1.21
CA PRO A 123 -6.18 -8.09 -1.59
C PRO A 123 -7.60 -7.55 -1.36
N ASN A 124 -7.74 -6.43 -0.65
CA ASN A 124 -9.01 -5.80 -0.30
C ASN A 124 -9.06 -4.32 -0.71
N THR A 125 -8.28 -3.90 -1.71
CA THR A 125 -8.13 -2.48 -2.08
C THR A 125 -8.96 -2.03 -3.28
N ILE A 126 -9.95 -2.82 -3.69
CA ILE A 126 -10.89 -2.47 -4.77
C ILE A 126 -12.33 -2.58 -4.30
N ASN A 127 -13.19 -1.80 -4.92
CA ASN A 127 -14.64 -1.82 -4.70
C ASN A 127 -15.40 -2.38 -5.93
N LYS A 128 -16.72 -2.26 -5.93
CA LYS A 128 -17.58 -2.73 -7.03
C LYS A 128 -17.35 -1.95 -8.33
N ASP A 129 -17.13 -0.64 -8.25
CA ASP A 129 -16.98 0.22 -9.41
C ASP A 129 -15.61 0.03 -10.08
N ASP A 130 -14.57 -0.26 -9.28
CA ASP A 130 -13.24 -0.65 -9.76
C ASP A 130 -13.31 -1.82 -10.73
N ILE A 131 -14.15 -2.84 -10.50
CA ILE A 131 -14.26 -4.02 -11.38
C ILE A 131 -14.58 -3.59 -12.81
N THR A 132 -15.63 -2.79 -12.97
CA THR A 132 -16.08 -2.32 -14.28
C THR A 132 -15.03 -1.43 -14.92
N THR A 133 -14.41 -0.54 -14.15
CA THR A 133 -13.36 0.35 -14.64
C THR A 133 -12.14 -0.42 -15.15
N ILE A 134 -11.63 -1.38 -14.38
CA ILE A 134 -10.47 -2.21 -14.75
C ILE A 134 -10.76 -2.99 -16.04
N ILE A 135 -11.91 -3.67 -16.11
CA ILE A 135 -12.31 -4.45 -17.29
C ILE A 135 -12.41 -3.56 -18.52
N ASN A 136 -13.06 -2.40 -18.41
CA ASN A 136 -13.22 -1.46 -19.52
C ASN A 136 -11.87 -0.92 -20.02
N HIS A 137 -10.93 -0.63 -19.12
CA HIS A 137 -9.59 -0.20 -19.50
C HIS A 137 -8.87 -1.29 -20.31
N PHE A 138 -8.86 -2.52 -19.81
CA PHE A 138 -8.22 -3.65 -20.49
C PHE A 138 -8.87 -3.97 -21.84
N ASP A 139 -10.20 -3.95 -21.91
CA ASP A 139 -10.94 -4.10 -23.16
C ASP A 139 -10.58 -2.98 -24.16
N GLY A 140 -10.47 -1.73 -23.69
CA GLY A 140 -10.04 -0.59 -24.48
C GLY A 140 -8.65 -0.78 -25.11
N VAL A 141 -7.67 -1.19 -24.29
CA VAL A 141 -6.29 -1.45 -24.75
C VAL A 141 -6.27 -2.57 -25.78
N ARG A 142 -6.98 -3.68 -25.53
CA ARG A 142 -7.04 -4.81 -26.46
C ARG A 142 -7.73 -4.47 -27.77
N ASN A 143 -8.82 -3.69 -27.72
CA ASN A 143 -9.50 -3.22 -28.91
C ASN A 143 -8.60 -2.33 -29.77
N LEU A 144 -7.87 -1.40 -29.14
CA LEU A 144 -6.91 -0.55 -29.83
C LEU A 144 -5.75 -1.36 -30.42
N ALA A 145 -5.24 -2.35 -29.69
CA ALA A 145 -4.19 -3.25 -30.19
C ALA A 145 -4.64 -4.00 -31.44
N ARG A 146 -5.88 -4.53 -31.45
CA ARG A 146 -6.46 -5.21 -32.62
C ARG A 146 -6.57 -4.29 -33.82
N THR A 147 -7.03 -3.04 -33.64
CA THR A 147 -7.13 -2.06 -34.72
C THR A 147 -5.77 -1.73 -35.34
N ASN A 148 -4.69 -1.80 -34.56
CA ASN A 148 -3.33 -1.55 -34.99
C ASN A 148 -2.54 -2.82 -35.37
N ASN A 149 -3.22 -3.97 -35.53
CA ASN A 149 -2.59 -5.28 -35.80
C ASN A 149 -1.47 -5.67 -34.81
N LEU A 150 -1.58 -5.25 -33.55
CA LEU A 150 -0.67 -5.64 -32.47
C LEU A 150 -1.11 -6.96 -31.85
N ASN A 151 -0.16 -7.86 -31.59
CA ASN A 151 -0.41 -9.16 -30.96
C ASN A 151 -0.50 -9.05 -29.43
N VAL A 152 -1.62 -8.51 -28.93
CA VAL A 152 -1.90 -8.36 -27.49
C VAL A 152 -3.06 -9.30 -27.11
N GLY A 153 -2.76 -10.28 -26.28
CA GLY A 153 -3.71 -11.29 -25.82
C GLY A 153 -4.42 -10.90 -24.52
N ILE A 154 -5.40 -11.71 -24.11
CA ILE A 154 -6.11 -11.53 -22.85
C ILE A 154 -5.18 -11.69 -21.64
N ASN A 155 -4.23 -12.64 -21.72
CA ASN A 155 -3.25 -12.92 -20.68
C ASN A 155 -2.10 -11.90 -20.61
N ASP A 156 -2.11 -10.89 -21.49
CA ASP A 156 -1.18 -9.77 -21.44
C ASP A 156 -1.73 -8.61 -20.63
N MET A 157 -3.04 -8.58 -20.35
CA MET A 157 -3.65 -7.66 -19.40
C MET A 157 -3.67 -8.32 -18.03
N ILE A 158 -3.08 -7.69 -17.02
CA ILE A 158 -3.01 -8.28 -15.68
C ILE A 158 -3.37 -7.25 -14.62
N VAL A 159 -3.98 -7.71 -13.54
CA VAL A 159 -4.04 -6.93 -12.29
C VAL A 159 -2.92 -7.42 -11.38
N GLY A 160 -1.99 -6.53 -11.04
CA GLY A 160 -0.90 -6.80 -10.11
C GLY A 160 -1.27 -6.35 -8.70
N VAL A 161 -1.39 -7.28 -7.76
CA VAL A 161 -1.64 -7.00 -6.34
C VAL A 161 -0.32 -7.13 -5.58
N VAL A 162 0.16 -6.03 -4.99
CA VAL A 162 1.57 -5.93 -4.54
C VAL A 162 1.89 -6.79 -3.30
N TYR A 163 0.95 -6.98 -2.38
CA TYR A 163 1.12 -7.85 -1.22
C TYR A 163 -0.14 -8.70 -0.96
N GLY A 164 0.02 -9.74 -0.12
CA GLY A 164 -1.04 -10.68 0.25
C GLY A 164 -0.92 -12.01 -0.49
N GLU A 165 -1.90 -12.88 -0.28
CA GLU A 165 -1.99 -14.19 -0.92
C GLU A 165 -3.27 -14.33 -1.76
N ALA A 166 -3.28 -15.30 -2.69
CA ALA A 166 -4.43 -15.56 -3.55
C ALA A 166 -5.69 -15.91 -2.76
N ASN A 167 -5.54 -16.58 -1.61
CA ASN A 167 -6.66 -16.94 -0.75
C ASN A 167 -7.29 -15.74 -0.05
N ASP A 168 -6.54 -14.65 0.12
CA ASP A 168 -7.01 -13.42 0.78
C ASP A 168 -7.75 -12.49 -0.18
N LEU A 169 -7.66 -12.74 -1.50
CA LEU A 169 -8.28 -11.91 -2.52
C LEU A 169 -9.79 -11.81 -2.28
N SER A 170 -10.26 -10.57 -2.19
CA SER A 170 -11.68 -10.27 -2.05
C SER A 170 -12.51 -10.86 -3.19
N SER A 171 -13.81 -11.04 -2.94
CA SER A 171 -14.76 -11.47 -3.97
C SER A 171 -14.81 -10.53 -5.19
N HIS A 172 -14.33 -9.29 -5.05
CA HIS A 172 -14.20 -8.35 -6.16
C HIS A 172 -13.08 -8.76 -7.13
N TYR A 173 -11.92 -9.19 -6.63
CA TYR A 173 -10.84 -9.68 -7.50
C TYR A 173 -11.23 -10.98 -8.19
N LYS A 174 -11.90 -11.90 -7.49
CA LYS A 174 -12.42 -13.14 -8.09
C LYS A 174 -13.35 -12.89 -9.27
N LYS A 175 -14.08 -11.77 -9.28
CA LYS A 175 -14.90 -11.37 -10.43
C LYS A 175 -14.05 -10.90 -11.62
N ILE A 176 -12.94 -10.21 -11.35
CA ILE A 176 -11.99 -9.79 -12.39
C ILE A 176 -11.27 -11.01 -12.97
N GLU A 177 -10.89 -11.99 -12.13
CA GLU A 177 -10.22 -13.23 -12.56
C GLU A 177 -10.99 -14.01 -13.62
N ASN A 178 -12.32 -13.90 -13.64
CA ASN A 178 -13.15 -14.51 -14.68
C ASN A 178 -12.92 -13.92 -16.08
N ALA A 179 -12.40 -12.69 -16.17
CA ALA A 179 -12.13 -11.97 -17.41
C ALA A 179 -10.64 -11.78 -17.68
N TYR A 180 -9.85 -11.48 -16.64
CA TYR A 180 -8.44 -11.11 -16.74
C TYR A 180 -7.62 -11.67 -15.57
N PRO A 181 -6.38 -12.14 -15.79
CA PRO A 181 -5.53 -12.64 -14.72
C PRO A 181 -5.31 -11.61 -13.61
N VAL A 182 -5.46 -12.06 -12.35
CA VAL A 182 -5.02 -11.34 -11.16
C VAL A 182 -3.81 -12.08 -10.59
N ILE A 183 -2.72 -11.36 -10.36
CA ILE A 183 -1.47 -11.94 -9.86
C ILE A 183 -1.10 -11.19 -8.58
N VAL A 184 -0.85 -11.92 -7.50
CA VAL A 184 -0.74 -11.36 -6.15
C VAL A 184 0.58 -11.71 -5.47
N GLY A 185 1.08 -10.75 -4.67
CA GLY A 185 2.20 -10.94 -3.75
C GLY A 185 3.42 -11.54 -4.44
N GLN A 186 3.93 -12.64 -3.89
CA GLN A 186 5.13 -13.31 -4.37
C GLN A 186 5.09 -13.60 -5.87
N ASP A 187 3.94 -14.04 -6.42
CA ASP A 187 3.83 -14.40 -7.83
C ASP A 187 3.95 -13.18 -8.74
N PHE A 188 3.41 -12.04 -8.31
CA PHE A 188 3.53 -10.79 -9.05
C PHE A 188 4.99 -10.36 -9.13
N TRP A 189 5.69 -10.35 -8.00
CA TRP A 189 7.11 -10.01 -7.94
C TRP A 189 7.99 -11.01 -8.69
N HIS A 190 7.64 -12.29 -8.67
CA HIS A 190 8.35 -13.32 -9.42
C HIS A 190 8.23 -13.10 -10.94
N ARG A 191 7.05 -12.75 -11.44
CA ARG A 191 6.85 -12.40 -12.86
C ARG A 191 7.54 -11.10 -13.25
N LEU A 192 7.55 -10.11 -12.35
CA LEU A 192 8.21 -8.82 -12.60
C LEU A 192 9.74 -8.94 -12.65
N THR A 193 10.34 -9.81 -11.82
CA THR A 193 11.79 -9.82 -11.59
C THR A 193 12.51 -11.09 -12.06
N GLY A 194 11.76 -12.18 -12.24
CA GLY A 194 12.27 -13.54 -12.45
C GLY A 194 12.87 -14.18 -11.19
N GLN A 195 12.67 -13.58 -10.01
CA GLN A 195 13.30 -14.01 -8.75
C GLN A 195 12.23 -14.36 -7.71
N LYS A 196 12.03 -15.67 -7.45
CA LYS A 196 10.99 -16.17 -6.53
C LYS A 196 11.10 -15.61 -5.11
N ASN A 197 12.31 -15.39 -4.61
CA ASN A 197 12.55 -14.91 -3.24
C ASN A 197 12.56 -13.38 -3.11
N PHE A 198 12.45 -12.65 -4.23
CA PHE A 198 12.57 -11.19 -4.22
C PHE A 198 11.52 -10.52 -3.32
N TYR A 199 10.31 -11.09 -3.26
CA TYR A 199 9.24 -10.59 -2.39
C TYR A 199 9.65 -10.58 -0.91
N PHE A 200 10.25 -11.66 -0.41
CA PHE A 200 10.68 -11.76 0.99
C PHE A 200 11.88 -10.86 1.27
N GLU A 201 12.83 -10.77 0.34
CA GLU A 201 13.97 -9.87 0.48
C GLU A 201 13.55 -8.40 0.51
N LEU A 202 12.49 -8.05 -0.23
CA LEU A 202 11.90 -6.71 -0.16
C LEU A 202 11.26 -6.46 1.21
N ILE A 203 10.56 -7.45 1.79
CA ILE A 203 9.99 -7.36 3.14
C ILE A 203 11.11 -7.17 4.18
N ASP A 204 12.17 -7.97 4.11
CA ASP A 204 13.29 -7.90 5.04
C ASP A 204 13.97 -6.52 4.97
N ALA A 205 14.18 -6.01 3.76
CA ALA A 205 14.76 -4.68 3.54
C ALA A 205 13.92 -3.56 4.18
N VAL A 206 12.59 -3.67 4.14
CA VAL A 206 11.69 -2.72 4.82
C VAL A 206 11.79 -2.86 6.34
N GLY A 207 11.90 -4.10 6.85
CA GLY A 207 12.11 -4.38 8.27
C GLY A 207 13.40 -3.75 8.80
N GLU A 208 14.49 -3.79 8.03
CA GLU A 208 15.75 -3.14 8.38
C GLU A 208 15.60 -1.62 8.54
N VAL A 209 14.88 -0.96 7.63
CA VAL A 209 14.63 0.50 7.72
C VAL A 209 13.83 0.86 8.98
N ALA A 210 12.92 -0.01 9.42
CA ALA A 210 12.15 0.23 10.63
C ALA A 210 13.02 0.27 11.90
N LEU A 211 14.17 -0.42 11.92
CA LEU A 211 15.12 -0.40 13.04
C LEU A 211 15.93 0.91 13.14
N GLU A 212 15.96 1.71 12.07
CA GLU A 212 16.72 2.96 12.03
C GLU A 212 16.02 4.12 12.75
N VAL A 213 14.76 3.94 13.18
CA VAL A 213 13.90 5.00 13.70
C VAL A 213 13.43 4.69 15.12
N ASP A 214 13.73 5.58 16.07
CA ASP A 214 13.14 5.56 17.42
C ASP A 214 11.70 6.12 17.37
N ALA A 215 10.77 5.31 16.86
CA ALA A 215 9.36 5.66 16.76
C ALA A 215 8.69 5.81 18.14
N THR A 216 9.25 5.20 19.19
CA THR A 216 8.71 5.23 20.55
C THR A 216 8.58 6.65 21.10
N LYS A 217 9.58 7.51 20.88
CA LYS A 217 9.54 8.92 21.31
C LYS A 217 8.48 9.73 20.55
N VAL A 218 8.34 9.47 19.24
CA VAL A 218 7.35 10.15 18.39
C VAL A 218 5.95 9.82 18.87
N VAL A 219 5.66 8.53 19.09
CA VAL A 219 4.35 8.06 19.57
C VAL A 219 4.01 8.67 20.94
N ALA A 220 4.96 8.63 21.89
CA ALA A 220 4.76 9.21 23.21
C ALA A 220 4.43 10.70 23.14
N LYS A 221 5.19 11.48 22.35
CA LYS A 221 4.95 12.91 22.16
C LYS A 221 3.59 13.20 21.50
N THR A 222 3.18 12.39 20.53
CA THR A 222 1.86 12.51 19.89
C THR A 222 0.73 12.29 20.90
N ILE A 223 0.85 11.25 21.74
CA ILE A 223 -0.12 10.96 22.81
C ILE A 223 -0.18 12.10 23.81
N GLU A 224 0.97 12.55 24.31
CA GLU A 224 1.07 13.63 25.30
C GLU A 224 0.41 14.93 24.79
N LYS A 225 0.67 15.29 23.53
CA LYS A 225 0.08 16.49 22.92
C LYS A 225 -1.44 16.38 22.78
N LEU A 226 -1.96 15.22 22.34
CA LEU A 226 -3.41 15.02 22.24
C LEU A 226 -4.07 14.99 23.63
N ALA A 227 -3.42 14.37 24.62
CA ALA A 227 -3.91 14.30 25.99
C ALA A 227 -4.15 15.70 26.57
N ARG A 228 -3.23 16.65 26.33
CA ARG A 228 -3.40 18.06 26.74
C ARG A 228 -4.60 18.74 26.09
N GLU A 229 -4.88 18.46 24.81
CA GLU A 229 -6.07 19.02 24.13
C GLU A 229 -7.37 18.38 24.65
N ILE A 230 -7.33 17.11 25.04
CA ILE A 230 -8.48 16.40 25.64
C ILE A 230 -8.77 16.99 27.02
N ASP A 231 -7.75 17.11 27.86
CA ASP A 231 -7.85 17.69 29.21
C ASP A 231 -8.50 19.07 29.17
N ALA A 232 -7.97 19.97 28.32
CA ALA A 232 -8.51 21.33 28.14
C ALA A 232 -9.93 21.41 27.55
N LYS A 233 -10.46 20.34 26.95
CA LYS A 233 -11.82 20.31 26.37
C LYS A 233 -12.85 19.71 27.32
N PHE A 234 -12.42 18.81 28.21
CA PHE A 234 -13.30 18.05 29.10
C PHE A 234 -13.18 18.45 30.57
N GLU A 235 -12.30 19.40 30.93
CA GLU A 235 -12.48 20.31 32.08
C GLU A 235 -13.67 21.27 31.87
#